data_AF-A0A438VIH0-F1
#
_entry.id   AF-A0A438VIH0-F1
#
_cell.length_a   1.000
_cell.length_b   1.000
_cell.length_c   1.000
_cell.angle_alpha   90.00
_cell.angle_beta   90.00
_cell.angle_gamma   90.00
#
_symmetry.space_group_name_H-M   'P 1'
#
loop_
_entity.id
_entity.type
_entity.pdbx_description
1 polymer ?
#
loop_
_entity_poly.entity_id
_entity_poly.type
_entity_poly.pdbx_seq_one_letter_code
_entity_poly.pdbx_strand_id
1 'polypeptide(L)'
;ACEDENDEHYTALKKMQEELKTFKKLDGTPYKLIPLEIPKAIYDENQQRLPATYVNFLLCNNALIVPTYNDPKDALILETL
;
A
#
# COMPACT_ATOMS: atom_id res chain seq x y z
N ALA A 1 -2.89 2.19 1.91
CA ALA A 1 -3.65 2.78 3.04
C ALA A 1 -2.69 3.12 4.16
N CYS A 2 -3.03 4.07 5.01
CA CYS A 2 -2.31 4.36 6.25
C CYS A 2 -3.37 4.62 7.32
N GLU A 3 -3.31 3.91 8.44
CA GLU A 3 -4.27 4.04 9.54
C GLU A 3 -3.80 4.99 10.63
N ASP A 4 -2.49 5.26 10.72
CA ASP A 4 -1.94 6.20 11.68
C ASP A 4 -2.22 7.63 11.22
N GLU A 5 -3.13 8.33 11.90
CA GLU A 5 -3.52 9.70 11.57
C GLU A 5 -2.39 10.72 11.76
N ASN A 6 -1.35 10.37 12.52
CA ASN A 6 -0.18 11.21 12.75
C ASN A 6 0.92 11.01 11.72
N ASP A 7 0.80 10.00 10.85
CA ASP A 7 1.76 9.75 9.78
C ASP A 7 1.59 10.79 8.65
N GLU A 8 2.71 11.30 8.14
CA GLU A 8 2.71 12.29 7.05
C GLU A 8 1.98 11.81 5.78
N HIS A 9 1.89 10.49 5.57
CA HIS A 9 1.22 9.89 4.42
C HIS A 9 -0.29 9.71 4.62
N TYR A 10 -0.82 9.78 5.84
CA TYR A 10 -2.24 9.54 6.12
C TYR A 10 -3.17 10.40 5.28
N THR A 11 -2.96 11.72 5.32
CA THR A 11 -3.84 12.67 4.64
C THR A 11 -3.83 12.47 3.13
N ALA A 12 -2.64 12.27 2.53
CA ALA A 12 -2.51 12.06 1.09
C ALA A 12 -3.16 10.73 0.66
N LEU A 13 -2.88 9.64 1.38
CA LEU A 13 -3.43 8.32 1.06
C LEU A 13 -4.95 8.25 1.27
N LYS A 14 -5.49 8.94 2.28
CA LYS A 14 -6.94 9.04 2.50
C LYS A 14 -7.63 9.75 1.35
N LYS A 15 -7.07 10.87 0.87
CA LYS A 15 -7.60 11.59 -0.30
C LYS A 15 -7.57 10.72 -1.55
N MET A 16 -6.45 10.04 -1.82
CA MET A 16 -6.32 9.12 -2.95
C MET A 16 -7.34 7.97 -2.85
N GLN A 17 -7.57 7.42 -1.66
CA GLN A 17 -8.58 6.38 -1.44
C GLN A 17 -10.00 6.89 -1.79
N GLU A 18 -10.37 8.09 -1.35
CA GLU A 18 -11.68 8.65 -1.68
C GLU A 18 -11.83 8.92 -3.19
N GLU A 19 -10.75 9.34 -3.86
CA GLU A 19 -10.74 9.48 -5.32
C GLU A 19 -10.94 8.13 -6.02
N LEU A 20 -10.20 7.10 -5.64
CA LEU A 20 -10.32 5.75 -6.20
C LEU A 20 -11.72 5.15 -6.05
N LYS A 21 -12.45 5.47 -4.96
CA LYS A 21 -13.84 5.03 -4.77
C LYS A 21 -14.80 5.59 -5.82
N THR A 22 -14.45 6.71 -6.46
CA THR A 22 -15.27 7.30 -7.54
C THR A 22 -15.05 6.63 -8.90
N PHE A 23 -13.96 5.86 -9.04
CA PHE A 23 -13.59 5.27 -10.32
C PHE A 23 -14.53 4.13 -10.71
N LYS A 24 -14.85 4.07 -12.00
CA LYS A 24 -15.73 3.08 -12.60
C LYS A 24 -15.05 2.39 -13.78
N LYS A 25 -15.38 1.12 -13.98
CA LYS A 25 -15.03 0.37 -15.18
C LYS A 25 -15.81 0.91 -16.39
N LEU A 26 -15.45 0.45 -17.59
CA LEU A 26 -16.14 0.82 -18.84
C LEU A 26 -17.63 0.46 -18.83
N ASP A 27 -18.02 -0.56 -18.05
CA ASP A 27 -19.41 -1.00 -17.85
C ASP A 27 -20.19 -0.14 -16.83
N GLY A 28 -19.57 0.89 -16.25
CA GLY A 28 -20.17 1.78 -15.25
C GLY A 28 -20.18 1.24 -13.81
N THR A 29 -19.70 0.01 -13.56
CA THR A 29 -19.60 -0.57 -12.22
C THR A 29 -18.31 -0.14 -11.51
N PRO A 30 -18.30 0.01 -10.16
CA PRO A 30 -17.12 0.45 -9.42
C PRO A 30 -15.99 -0.59 -9.41
N TYR A 31 -14.75 -0.14 -9.21
CA TYR A 31 -13.63 -1.06 -8.96
C TYR A 31 -13.72 -1.69 -7.56
N LYS A 32 -13.25 -2.94 -7.45
CA LYS A 32 -12.99 -3.56 -6.14
C LYS A 32 -11.67 -3.00 -5.62
N LEU A 33 -11.73 -2.21 -4.56
CA LEU A 33 -10.54 -1.69 -3.88
C LEU A 33 -10.10 -2.66 -2.80
N ILE A 34 -8.85 -3.09 -2.86
CA ILE A 34 -8.20 -3.90 -1.82
C ILE A 34 -7.15 -3.01 -1.16
N PRO A 35 -7.31 -2.62 0.12
CA PRO A 35 -6.36 -1.77 0.79
C PRO A 35 -5.09 -2.56 1.10
N LEU A 36 -3.94 -2.01 0.70
CA LEU A 36 -2.63 -2.47 1.17
C LEU A 36 -2.07 -1.40 2.10
N GLU A 37 -1.97 -1.71 3.39
CA GLU A 37 -1.39 -0.81 4.38
C GLU A 37 0.11 -0.62 4.16
N ILE A 38 0.60 0.61 4.24
CA ILE A 38 2.05 0.84 4.22
C ILE A 38 2.69 0.24 5.49
N PRO A 39 3.95 -0.22 5.40
CA PRO A 39 4.71 -0.65 6.58
C PRO A 39 4.90 0.52 7.54
N LYS A 40 5.35 0.24 8.77
CA LYS A 40 5.80 1.30 9.68
C LYS A 40 6.91 2.12 9.02
N ALA A 41 7.06 3.37 9.45
CA ALA A 41 8.14 4.23 8.97
C ALA A 41 9.51 3.57 9.21
N ILE A 42 10.28 3.43 8.13
CA ILE A 42 11.64 2.88 8.14
C ILE A 42 12.59 4.03 7.82
N TYR A 43 13.70 4.09 8.53
CA TYR A 43 14.69 5.15 8.37
C TYR A 43 16.05 4.55 8.02
N ASP A 44 16.82 5.26 7.21
CA ASP A 44 18.21 4.92 6.93
C ASP A 44 19.17 5.41 8.03
N GLU A 45 20.47 5.18 7.82
CA GLU A 45 21.54 5.62 8.73
C GLU A 45 21.62 7.14 8.92
N ASN A 46 21.05 7.92 8.01
CA ASN A 46 21.01 9.38 8.04
C ASN A 46 19.68 9.93 8.59
N GLN A 47 18.83 9.08 9.17
CA GLN A 47 17.48 9.41 9.65
C GLN A 47 16.53 9.90 8.54
N GLN A 48 16.77 9.52 7.28
CA GLN A 48 15.84 9.78 6.19
C GLN A 48 14.82 8.66 6.09
N ARG A 49 13.53 9.02 6.00
CA ARG A 49 12.44 8.04 5.84
C ARG A 49 12.54 7.38 4.46
N LEU A 50 12.61 6.06 4.45
CA LEU A 50 12.59 5.26 3.24
C LEU A 50 11.16 5.17 2.66
N PRO A 51 10.98 5.26 1.33
CA PRO A 51 9.68 5.16 0.68
C PRO A 51 9.22 3.69 0.55
N ALA A 52 9.14 2.98 1.68
CA ALA A 52 8.76 1.58 1.74
C ALA A 52 7.25 1.39 1.44
N THR A 53 6.92 0.46 0.53
CA THR A 53 5.55 0.17 0.12
C THR A 53 5.41 -1.22 -0.49
N TYR A 54 4.36 -1.94 -0.10
CA TYR A 54 4.04 -3.25 -0.67
C TYR A 54 3.46 -3.18 -2.09
N VAL A 55 3.04 -1.99 -2.54
CA VAL A 55 2.48 -1.79 -3.88
C VAL A 55 3.56 -1.90 -4.98
N ASN A 56 4.84 -1.78 -4.61
CA ASN A 56 5.96 -1.97 -5.52
C ASN A 56 6.30 -3.47 -5.71
N PHE A 57 5.28 -4.30 -5.93
CA PHE A 57 5.44 -5.73 -6.25
C PHE A 57 5.71 -5.94 -7.75
N LEU A 58 6.26 -7.11 -8.09
CA LEU A 58 6.47 -7.54 -9.46
C LEU A 58 5.63 -8.79 -9.75
N LEU A 59 4.75 -8.70 -10.75
CA LEU A 59 4.02 -9.85 -11.27
C LEU A 59 4.85 -10.53 -12.38
N CYS A 60 5.14 -11.81 -12.19
CA CYS A 60 5.79 -12.68 -13.17
C CYS A 60 4.85 -13.82 -13.60
N ASN A 61 5.24 -14.61 -14.61
CA ASN A 61 4.39 -15.63 -15.24
C ASN A 61 3.54 -16.45 -14.25
N ASN A 62 4.15 -16.95 -13.18
CA ASN A 62 3.49 -17.81 -12.19
C ASN A 62 3.85 -17.41 -10.75
N ALA A 63 4.27 -16.17 -10.54
CA ALA A 63 4.74 -15.72 -9.24
C ALA A 63 4.45 -14.24 -9.05
N LEU A 64 4.26 -13.86 -7.79
CA LEU A 64 4.23 -12.49 -7.33
C LEU A 64 5.42 -12.27 -6.41
N ILE A 65 6.30 -11.33 -6.74
CA ILE A 65 7.43 -10.96 -5.90
C ILE A 65 7.03 -9.69 -5.14
N VAL A 66 6.87 -9.82 -3.83
CA VAL A 66 6.42 -8.75 -2.94
C VAL A 66 7.60 -8.32 -2.07
N PRO A 67 7.89 -7.02 -1.94
CA PRO A 67 8.90 -6.56 -0.99
C PRO A 67 8.41 -6.76 0.45
N THR A 68 9.30 -7.21 1.32
CA THR A 68 9.05 -7.36 2.76
C THR A 68 10.01 -6.49 3.54
N TYR A 69 9.57 -5.98 4.69
CA TYR A 69 10.28 -4.96 5.44
C TYR A 69 10.63 -5.34 6.87
N ASN A 70 10.45 -6.62 7.23
CA ASN A 70 10.55 -7.11 8.61
C ASN A 70 9.55 -6.37 9.52
N ASP A 71 8.37 -6.08 8.97
CA ASP A 71 7.26 -5.42 9.65
C ASP A 71 6.15 -6.46 9.95
N PRO A 72 5.45 -6.40 11.10
CA PRO A 72 4.34 -7.32 11.38
C PRO A 72 3.26 -7.37 10.30
N LYS A 73 3.12 -6.31 9.48
CA LYS A 73 2.19 -6.25 8.36
C LYS A 73 2.64 -7.08 7.15
N ASP A 74 3.90 -7.50 7.07
CA ASP A 74 4.41 -8.33 5.96
C ASP A 74 3.51 -9.56 5.77
N ALA A 75 3.21 -10.28 6.87
CA ALA A 75 2.40 -11.50 6.82
C ALA A 75 0.95 -11.23 6.37
N LEU A 76 0.34 -10.16 6.87
CA LEU A 76 -1.02 -9.75 6.51
C LEU A 76 -1.12 -9.40 5.01
N ILE A 77 -0.11 -8.70 4.49
CA ILE A 77 -0.08 -8.29 3.09
C ILE A 77 0.13 -9.49 2.17
N LEU A 78 1.00 -10.43 2.54
CA LEU A 78 1.21 -11.68 1.79
C LEU A 78 -0.03 -12.57 1.76
N GLU A 79 -0.88 -12.55 2.79
CA GLU A 79 -2.17 -13.27 2.79
C GLU A 79 -3.23 -12.55 1.93
N THR A 80 -3.12 -11.24 1.78
CA THR A 80 -4.07 -10.42 1.02
C THR A 80 -3.89 -10.52 -0.50
N LEU A 81 -2.65 -10.76 -0.96
CA LEU A 81 -2.25 -10.80 -2.37
C LEU A 81 -2.35 -12.21 -2.97
#